data_AF-A0A6I4NSF1-F1
#
_entry.id   AF-A0A6I4NSF1-F1
#
_cell.length_a   1.000
_cell.length_b   1.000
_cell.length_c   1.000
_cell.angle_alpha   90.00
_cell.angle_beta   90.00
_cell.angle_gamma   90.00
#
_symmetry.space_group_name_H-M   'P 1'
#
loop_
_entity.id
_entity.type
_entity.pdbx_description
1 polymer ?
#
loop_
_entity_poly.entity_id
_entity_poly.type
_entity_poly.pdbx_seq_one_letter_code
_entity_poly.pdbx_strand_id
1 'polypeptide(L)'
;MAAIADRGVPLARVRFTLDRYRRQLAIGGLVAVAALVVVFTVLPAPGAGVEASEGEPTGGPTVVGTVPPAVPEATPAATDGGGIPESTASDDPARIVAGDDPVAAARVLVAELSRCRDELSLSCLEGVAQAGSPLAAAESAAITTARDGGEMIAGIDADVAGIERIGELDGLGDAVLVRVPGRTETEPASLLMMRGEAGWRLREWFG
;
A
#
# COMPACT_ATOMS: atom_id res chain seq x y z
N MET A 1 24.60 -46.05 36.56
CA MET A 1 25.47 -45.89 35.38
C MET A 1 24.59 -45.59 34.18
N ALA A 2 24.70 -44.37 33.64
CA ALA A 2 24.49 -43.94 32.24
C ALA A 2 24.08 -42.46 32.23
N ALA A 3 25.06 -41.58 32.03
CA ALA A 3 24.86 -40.15 31.82
C ALA A 3 24.64 -39.92 30.32
N ILE A 4 23.51 -39.31 29.95
CA ILE A 4 23.22 -38.86 28.58
C ILE A 4 23.79 -37.44 28.46
N ALA A 5 24.87 -37.30 27.70
CA ALA A 5 25.54 -36.03 27.45
C ALA A 5 24.74 -35.22 26.41
N ASP A 6 24.17 -34.12 26.87
CA ASP A 6 23.53 -33.10 26.06
C ASP A 6 24.60 -32.34 25.23
N ARG A 7 24.49 -32.39 23.90
CA ARG A 7 25.37 -31.66 22.97
C ARG A 7 24.57 -30.53 22.35
N GLY A 8 24.51 -29.41 23.04
CA GLY A 8 24.02 -28.14 22.50
C GLY A 8 24.93 -27.67 21.35
N VAL A 9 24.42 -27.75 20.12
CA VAL A 9 25.04 -27.09 18.97
C VAL A 9 24.69 -25.60 19.05
N PRO A 10 25.66 -24.67 19.06
CA PRO A 10 25.37 -23.25 19.18
C PRO A 10 24.69 -22.73 17.91
N LEU A 11 23.40 -22.38 18.02
CA LEU A 11 22.53 -21.85 16.95
C LEU A 11 23.11 -20.63 16.22
N ALA A 12 24.08 -19.92 16.83
CA ALA A 12 24.78 -18.80 16.22
C ALA A 12 25.59 -19.18 14.97
N ARG A 13 26.11 -20.42 14.87
CA ARG A 13 26.90 -20.86 13.71
C ARG A 13 26.04 -21.15 12.47
N VAL A 14 24.78 -21.53 12.68
CA VAL A 14 23.85 -21.92 11.59
C VAL A 14 23.37 -20.69 10.81
N ARG A 15 23.18 -19.55 11.50
CA ARG A 15 22.73 -18.30 10.87
C ARG A 15 23.76 -17.71 9.90
N PHE A 16 25.05 -17.73 10.23
CA PHE A 16 26.09 -17.16 9.36
C PHE A 16 26.26 -17.92 8.03
N THR A 17 26.06 -19.23 8.04
CA THR A 17 26.09 -20.03 6.81
C THR A 17 24.92 -19.73 5.88
N LEU A 18 23.73 -19.44 6.41
CA LEU A 18 22.53 -19.18 5.61
C LEU A 18 22.63 -17.90 4.77
N ASP A 19 23.18 -16.82 5.31
CA ASP A 19 23.33 -15.56 4.56
C ASP A 19 24.29 -15.68 3.37
N ARG A 20 25.33 -16.51 3.50
CA ARG A 20 26.24 -16.81 2.39
C ARG A 20 25.54 -17.58 1.26
N TYR A 21 24.65 -18.51 1.58
CA TYR A 21 23.86 -19.23 0.59
C TYR A 21 22.78 -18.36 -0.05
N ARG A 22 22.13 -17.46 0.68
CA ARG A 22 21.11 -16.53 0.11
C ARG A 22 21.70 -15.64 -0.98
N ARG A 23 22.92 -15.14 -0.79
CA ARG A 23 23.60 -14.31 -1.80
C ARG A 23 24.00 -15.12 -3.04
N GLN A 24 24.40 -16.39 -2.87
CA GLN A 24 24.69 -17.28 -4.00
C GLN A 24 23.43 -17.68 -4.78
N LEU A 25 22.31 -17.91 -4.08
CA LEU A 25 21.02 -18.22 -4.70
C LEU A 25 20.46 -17.02 -5.48
N ALA A 26 20.61 -15.79 -4.97
CA ALA A 26 20.18 -14.58 -5.68
C ALA A 26 20.93 -14.40 -7.01
N ILE A 27 22.25 -14.62 -7.01
CA ILE A 27 23.07 -14.54 -8.22
C ILE A 27 22.69 -15.64 -9.22
N GLY A 28 22.50 -16.88 -8.75
CA GLY A 28 22.07 -18.00 -9.59
C GLY A 28 20.70 -17.78 -10.23
N GLY A 29 19.74 -17.21 -9.48
CA GLY A 29 18.42 -16.85 -9.99
C GLY A 29 18.48 -15.81 -11.11
N LEU A 30 19.31 -14.78 -10.94
CA LEU A 30 19.45 -13.71 -11.94
C LEU A 30 20.03 -14.24 -13.26
N VAL A 31 21.03 -15.13 -13.19
CA VAL A 31 21.60 -15.80 -14.37
C VAL A 31 20.57 -16.68 -15.08
N ALA A 32 19.75 -17.43 -14.33
CA ALA A 32 18.71 -18.28 -14.89
C ALA A 32 17.63 -17.46 -15.62
N VAL A 33 17.19 -16.33 -15.04
CA VAL A 33 16.22 -15.42 -15.66
C VAL A 33 16.80 -14.80 -16.94
N ALA A 34 18.05 -14.32 -16.90
CA ALA A 34 18.72 -13.77 -18.07
C ALA A 34 18.84 -14.80 -19.21
N ALA A 35 19.19 -16.05 -18.89
CA ALA A 35 19.23 -17.14 -19.85
C ALA A 35 17.86 -17.43 -20.46
N LEU A 36 16.79 -17.40 -19.66
CA LEU A 36 15.42 -17.64 -20.11
C LEU A 36 14.93 -16.54 -21.07
N VAL A 37 15.27 -15.27 -20.79
CA VAL A 37 14.97 -14.15 -21.69
C VAL A 37 15.68 -14.31 -23.04
N VAL A 38 16.96 -14.70 -23.05
CA VAL A 38 17.72 -14.94 -24.29
C VAL A 38 17.13 -16.10 -25.10
N VAL A 39 16.69 -17.16 -24.44
CA VAL A 39 15.99 -18.27 -25.12
C VAL A 39 14.69 -17.76 -25.77
N PHE A 40 13.89 -16.97 -25.06
CA PHE A 40 12.64 -16.41 -25.60
C PHE A 40 12.84 -15.45 -26.76
N THR A 41 13.94 -14.68 -26.81
CA THR A 41 14.18 -13.73 -27.91
C THR A 41 14.72 -14.40 -29.17
N VAL A 42 15.37 -15.57 -29.06
CA VAL A 42 15.96 -16.29 -30.21
C VAL A 42 14.99 -17.29 -30.84
N LEU A 43 13.95 -17.72 -30.14
CA LEU A 43 12.92 -18.61 -30.69
C LEU A 43 11.89 -17.80 -31.52
N PRO A 44 11.86 -17.95 -32.86
CA PRO A 44 10.80 -17.35 -33.68
C PRO A 44 9.45 -17.95 -33.29
N ALA A 45 8.47 -17.09 -33.03
CA ALA A 45 7.11 -17.50 -32.71
C ALA A 45 6.52 -18.35 -33.87
N PRO A 46 6.14 -19.61 -33.64
CA PRO A 46 5.42 -20.38 -34.64
C PRO A 46 3.96 -19.94 -34.65
N GLY A 47 3.56 -19.18 -35.67
CA GLY A 47 2.15 -18.99 -36.03
C GLY A 47 1.69 -17.55 -36.16
N ALA A 48 2.10 -16.87 -37.24
CA ALA A 48 1.36 -15.75 -37.79
C ALA A 48 1.20 -15.98 -39.29
N GLY A 49 0.29 -16.88 -39.64
CA GLY A 49 -0.35 -16.88 -40.94
C GLY A 49 -1.84 -16.86 -40.70
N VAL A 50 -2.51 -15.73 -40.96
CA VAL A 50 -3.79 -15.59 -41.68
C VAL A 50 -3.93 -14.10 -42.06
N GLU A 51 -3.67 -13.86 -43.34
CA GLU A 51 -4.43 -13.08 -44.33
C GLU A 51 -5.23 -11.81 -43.96
N ALA A 52 -5.13 -10.87 -44.90
CA ALA A 52 -5.78 -9.59 -44.99
C ALA A 52 -7.33 -9.65 -44.98
N SER A 53 -7.95 -8.62 -44.40
CA SER A 53 -9.29 -8.18 -44.80
C SER A 53 -9.40 -6.67 -44.68
N GLU A 54 -9.31 -6.06 -45.85
CA GLU A 54 -9.72 -4.71 -46.19
C GLU A 54 -11.26 -4.66 -46.15
N GLY A 55 -11.82 -3.69 -45.42
CA GLY A 55 -13.26 -3.60 -45.17
C GLY A 55 -13.67 -2.19 -44.76
N GLU A 56 -13.71 -1.29 -45.74
CA GLU A 56 -14.39 -0.01 -45.69
C GLU A 56 -15.91 -0.23 -45.59
N PRO A 57 -16.64 0.57 -44.79
CA PRO A 57 -17.73 1.30 -45.43
C PRO A 57 -17.97 2.73 -44.90
N THR A 58 -18.11 3.61 -45.88
CA THR A 58 -18.93 4.83 -45.97
C THR A 58 -20.15 4.90 -45.03
N GLY A 59 -20.35 6.05 -44.38
CA GLY A 59 -21.65 6.41 -43.77
C GLY A 59 -21.65 7.68 -42.93
N GLY A 60 -21.80 8.86 -43.56
CA GLY A 60 -22.26 10.07 -42.88
C GLY A 60 -23.76 10.00 -42.53
N PRO A 61 -24.25 10.80 -41.57
CA PRO A 61 -24.99 11.99 -42.01
C PRO A 61 -24.79 13.26 -41.15
N THR A 62 -24.86 14.38 -41.87
CA THR A 62 -25.09 15.76 -41.41
C THR A 62 -26.52 15.93 -40.84
N VAL A 63 -26.67 16.49 -39.63
CA VAL A 63 -27.88 17.19 -39.15
C VAL A 63 -27.41 18.33 -38.21
N VAL A 64 -27.30 19.57 -38.71
CA VAL A 64 -28.24 20.70 -38.53
C VAL A 64 -28.57 21.02 -37.06
N GLY A 65 -28.14 22.20 -36.61
CA GLY A 65 -28.27 22.67 -35.24
C GLY A 65 -29.66 23.16 -34.82
N THR A 66 -29.80 23.44 -33.53
CA THR A 66 -30.84 24.30 -32.94
C THR A 66 -30.38 24.79 -31.56
N VAL A 67 -30.13 26.11 -31.50
CA VAL A 67 -30.46 27.12 -30.47
C VAL A 67 -30.58 26.71 -28.98
N PRO A 68 -29.92 27.44 -28.05
CA PRO A 68 -29.94 27.20 -26.61
C PRO A 68 -31.17 27.82 -25.90
N PRO A 69 -31.70 27.22 -24.83
CA PRO A 69 -32.59 27.90 -23.90
C PRO A 69 -31.90 28.28 -22.58
N ALA A 70 -31.95 29.59 -22.32
CA ALA A 70 -32.25 30.28 -21.07
C ALA A 70 -31.54 29.86 -19.75
N VAL A 71 -30.67 30.77 -19.34
CA VAL A 71 -30.20 31.00 -17.96
C VAL A 71 -31.37 31.43 -17.06
N PRO A 72 -31.59 30.82 -15.89
CA PRO A 72 -32.32 31.45 -14.80
C PRO A 72 -31.36 32.31 -13.98
N GLU A 73 -31.58 33.62 -14.05
CA GLU A 73 -31.00 34.65 -13.20
C GLU A 73 -31.49 34.44 -11.76
N ALA A 74 -30.60 33.93 -10.89
CA ALA A 74 -30.86 33.80 -9.46
C ALA A 74 -30.27 35.02 -8.73
N THR A 75 -31.18 35.86 -8.26
CA THR A 75 -31.01 37.01 -7.37
C THR A 75 -30.02 36.75 -6.21
N PRO A 76 -29.01 37.60 -5.97
CA PRO A 76 -28.21 37.54 -4.75
C PRO A 76 -28.99 38.18 -3.59
N ALA A 77 -29.56 37.34 -2.73
CA ALA A 77 -30.00 37.78 -1.42
C ALA A 77 -28.77 37.92 -0.50
N ALA A 78 -28.38 39.16 -0.26
CA ALA A 78 -27.46 39.52 0.82
C ALA A 78 -28.05 39.04 2.15
N THR A 79 -27.36 38.10 2.81
CA THR A 79 -27.59 37.78 4.22
C THR A 79 -26.37 38.26 4.99
N ASP A 80 -26.60 39.28 5.80
CA ASP A 80 -25.70 39.84 6.78
C ASP A 80 -25.14 38.78 7.74
N GLY A 81 -23.81 38.78 7.87
CA GLY A 81 -23.19 39.09 9.16
C GLY A 81 -23.56 38.23 10.37
N GLY A 82 -23.48 36.90 10.24
CA GLY A 82 -23.43 35.98 11.37
C GLY A 82 -22.06 35.29 11.44
N GLY A 83 -21.05 35.99 11.94
CA GLY A 83 -19.72 35.43 12.18
C GLY A 83 -19.78 34.34 13.25
N ILE A 84 -20.04 33.10 12.82
CA ILE A 84 -19.79 31.90 13.60
C ILE A 84 -18.28 31.68 13.54
N PRO A 85 -17.56 31.49 14.66
CA PRO A 85 -16.14 31.15 14.61
C PRO A 85 -15.98 29.81 13.88
N GLU A 86 -15.53 29.88 12.64
CA GLU A 86 -15.10 28.75 11.81
C GLU A 86 -13.75 28.25 12.38
N SER A 87 -13.83 27.52 13.49
CA SER A 87 -12.69 26.82 14.09
C SER A 87 -13.14 25.53 14.74
N THR A 88 -13.66 24.63 13.92
CA THR A 88 -13.52 23.20 14.14
C THR A 88 -12.59 22.72 13.03
N ALA A 89 -11.29 22.65 13.36
CA ALA A 89 -10.30 22.00 12.53
C ALA A 89 -10.82 20.62 12.12
N SER A 90 -10.64 20.27 10.84
CA SER A 90 -11.21 19.08 10.21
C SER A 90 -10.86 17.78 10.97
N ASP A 91 -11.82 17.24 11.71
CA ASP A 91 -11.78 15.87 12.24
C ASP A 91 -12.19 14.81 11.18
N ASP A 92 -12.40 15.24 9.92
CA ASP A 92 -12.70 14.32 8.81
C ASP A 92 -11.43 13.51 8.45
N PRO A 93 -11.42 12.17 8.68
CA PRO A 93 -10.25 11.34 8.44
C PRO A 93 -9.77 11.40 6.99
N ALA A 94 -10.67 11.56 6.02
CA ALA A 94 -10.29 11.67 4.62
C ALA A 94 -9.48 12.94 4.33
N ARG A 95 -9.84 14.06 4.97
CA ARG A 95 -9.08 15.32 4.86
C ARG A 95 -7.74 15.25 5.58
N ILE A 96 -7.68 14.57 6.73
CA ILE A 96 -6.44 14.37 7.47
C ILE A 96 -5.45 13.56 6.63
N VAL A 97 -5.89 12.47 6.00
CA VAL A 97 -5.06 11.63 5.13
C VAL A 97 -4.62 12.35 3.84
N ALA A 98 -5.43 13.28 3.33
CA ALA A 98 -5.05 14.10 2.18
C ALA A 98 -4.11 15.28 2.54
N GLY A 99 -4.07 15.67 3.81
CA GLY A 99 -3.32 16.83 4.30
C GLY A 99 -1.80 16.65 4.31
N ASP A 100 -1.10 17.69 4.77
CA ASP A 100 0.37 17.75 4.75
C ASP A 100 1.04 17.18 6.01
N ASP A 101 0.25 16.79 7.03
CA ASP A 101 0.80 16.22 8.28
C ASP A 101 0.85 14.69 8.22
N PRO A 102 2.02 14.08 7.91
CA PRO A 102 2.19 12.64 7.89
C PRO A 102 1.95 11.99 9.26
N VAL A 103 2.15 12.68 10.38
CA VAL A 103 1.91 12.08 11.71
C VAL A 103 0.42 11.96 11.95
N ALA A 104 -0.35 13.01 11.69
CA ALA A 104 -1.81 12.93 11.78
C ALA A 104 -2.38 11.87 10.82
N ALA A 105 -1.87 11.82 9.58
CA ALA A 105 -2.26 10.79 8.62
C ALA A 105 -1.89 9.37 9.09
N ALA A 106 -0.70 9.18 9.68
CA ALA A 106 -0.26 7.89 10.21
C ALA A 106 -1.22 7.37 11.28
N ARG A 107 -1.66 8.23 12.20
CA ARG A 107 -2.62 7.86 13.26
C ARG A 107 -3.93 7.35 12.69
N VAL A 108 -4.48 8.06 11.70
CA VAL A 108 -5.71 7.67 11.02
C VAL A 108 -5.52 6.35 10.28
N LEU A 109 -4.46 6.22 9.48
CA LEU A 109 -4.21 5.04 8.65
C LEU A 109 -3.92 3.78 9.48
N VAL A 110 -3.20 3.88 10.60
CA VAL A 110 -2.93 2.73 11.48
C VAL A 110 -4.20 2.29 12.19
N ALA A 111 -5.02 3.22 12.69
CA ALA A 111 -6.32 2.90 13.27
C ALA A 111 -7.25 2.24 12.24
N GLU A 112 -7.25 2.76 11.02
CA GLU A 112 -8.02 2.22 9.90
C GLU A 112 -7.54 0.82 9.48
N LEU A 113 -6.22 0.58 9.49
CA LEU A 113 -5.67 -0.74 9.21
C LEU A 113 -6.17 -1.80 10.21
N SER A 114 -6.16 -1.46 11.51
CA SER A 114 -6.71 -2.33 12.55
C SER A 114 -8.19 -2.62 12.28
N ARG A 115 -8.99 -1.61 11.92
CA ARG A 115 -10.40 -1.78 11.54
C ARG A 115 -10.56 -2.70 10.33
N CYS A 116 -9.76 -2.53 9.28
CA CYS A 116 -9.84 -3.39 8.10
C CYS A 116 -9.57 -4.87 8.45
N ARG A 117 -8.67 -5.15 9.40
CA ARG A 117 -8.42 -6.52 9.88
C ARG A 117 -9.58 -7.06 10.70
N ASP A 118 -10.13 -6.26 11.61
CA ASP A 118 -11.26 -6.65 12.46
C ASP A 118 -12.50 -6.99 11.62
N GLU A 119 -12.74 -6.21 10.56
CA GLU A 119 -13.82 -6.44 9.59
C GLU A 119 -13.47 -7.50 8.52
N LEU A 120 -12.22 -8.00 8.53
CA LEU A 120 -11.67 -8.87 7.49
C LEU A 120 -11.91 -8.31 6.09
N SER A 121 -11.73 -7.01 5.84
CA SER A 121 -12.11 -6.34 4.59
C SER A 121 -10.92 -6.02 3.68
N LEU A 122 -10.84 -6.71 2.53
CA LEU A 122 -9.81 -6.44 1.52
C LEU A 122 -10.01 -5.10 0.79
N SER A 123 -11.26 -4.68 0.56
CA SER A 123 -11.53 -3.39 -0.09
C SER A 123 -11.22 -2.21 0.83
N CYS A 124 -11.37 -2.37 2.14
CA CYS A 124 -10.91 -1.38 3.14
C CYS A 124 -9.39 -1.18 3.03
N LEU A 125 -8.63 -2.28 2.90
CA LEU A 125 -7.18 -2.24 2.81
C LEU A 125 -6.65 -1.43 1.62
N GLU A 126 -7.39 -1.39 0.51
CA GLU A 126 -7.04 -0.60 -0.69
C GLU A 126 -7.01 0.91 -0.44
N GLY A 127 -7.73 1.40 0.57
CA GLY A 127 -7.69 2.80 1.00
C GLY A 127 -6.52 3.14 1.92
N VAL A 128 -5.94 2.12 2.58
CA VAL A 128 -4.97 2.29 3.67
C VAL A 128 -3.55 1.98 3.23
N ALA A 129 -3.37 0.81 2.62
CA ALA A 129 -2.08 0.32 2.17
C ALA A 129 -1.89 0.61 0.67
N GLN A 130 -0.66 0.90 0.28
CA GLN A 130 -0.33 1.06 -1.12
C GLN A 130 -0.39 -0.29 -1.84
N ALA A 131 -1.11 -0.36 -2.95
CA ALA A 131 -1.19 -1.58 -3.77
C ALA A 131 0.21 -2.04 -4.19
N GLY A 132 0.46 -3.35 -4.11
CA GLY A 132 1.75 -3.97 -4.43
C GLY A 132 2.86 -3.73 -3.39
N SER A 133 2.56 -3.06 -2.26
CA SER A 133 3.51 -2.90 -1.18
C SER A 133 3.66 -4.17 -0.32
N PRO A 134 4.80 -4.35 0.37
CA PRO A 134 4.99 -5.47 1.30
C PRO A 134 3.91 -5.53 2.39
N LEU A 135 3.51 -4.37 2.93
CA LEU A 135 2.45 -4.31 3.94
C LEU A 135 1.10 -4.79 3.37
N ALA A 136 0.71 -4.31 2.19
CA ALA A 136 -0.54 -4.75 1.57
C ALA A 136 -0.58 -6.27 1.31
N ALA A 137 0.55 -6.85 0.90
CA ALA A 137 0.66 -8.30 0.70
C ALA A 137 0.54 -9.08 2.02
N ALA A 138 1.21 -8.64 3.08
CA ALA A 138 1.15 -9.28 4.40
C ALA A 138 -0.28 -9.22 4.98
N GLU A 139 -0.92 -8.05 4.91
CA GLU A 139 -2.25 -7.84 5.48
C GLU A 139 -3.35 -8.55 4.69
N SER A 140 -3.30 -8.53 3.36
CA SER A 140 -4.24 -9.30 2.53
C SER A 140 -4.14 -10.81 2.75
N ALA A 141 -2.92 -11.33 2.94
CA ALA A 141 -2.70 -12.74 3.27
C ALA A 141 -3.26 -13.08 4.67
N ALA A 142 -3.06 -12.22 5.66
CA ALA A 142 -3.60 -12.39 7.01
C ALA A 142 -5.14 -12.39 7.02
N ILE A 143 -5.76 -11.42 6.33
CA ILE A 143 -7.22 -11.32 6.18
C ILE A 143 -7.79 -12.57 5.48
N THR A 144 -7.15 -13.01 4.40
CA THR A 144 -7.60 -14.21 3.66
C THR A 144 -7.52 -15.46 4.54
N THR A 145 -6.39 -15.64 5.23
CA THR A 145 -6.19 -16.77 6.15
C THR A 145 -7.27 -16.82 7.23
N ALA A 146 -7.60 -15.68 7.82
CA ALA A 146 -8.64 -15.59 8.84
C ALA A 146 -10.05 -15.86 8.30
N ARG A 147 -10.36 -15.40 7.08
CA ARG A 147 -11.63 -15.71 6.40
C ARG A 147 -11.79 -17.22 6.14
N ASP A 148 -10.70 -17.91 5.88
CA ASP A 148 -10.68 -19.35 5.66
C ASP A 148 -10.72 -20.17 6.98
N GLY A 149 -10.87 -19.50 8.13
CA GLY A 149 -10.92 -20.13 9.45
C GLY A 149 -9.54 -20.48 10.02
N GLY A 150 -8.46 -20.01 9.39
CA GLY A 150 -7.11 -20.09 9.93
C GLY A 150 -6.92 -19.15 11.12
N GLU A 151 -5.90 -19.44 11.93
CA GLU A 151 -5.50 -18.57 13.03
C GLU A 151 -4.86 -17.30 12.46
N MET A 152 -5.41 -16.14 12.82
CA MET A 152 -4.82 -14.86 12.45
C MET A 152 -3.59 -14.61 13.33
N ILE A 153 -2.45 -14.31 12.72
CA ILE A 153 -1.31 -13.77 13.45
C ILE A 153 -1.77 -12.48 14.14
N ALA A 154 -1.46 -12.32 15.42
CA ALA A 154 -1.86 -11.14 16.19
C ALA A 154 -1.58 -9.86 15.40
N GLY A 155 -2.58 -8.96 15.38
CA GLY A 155 -2.46 -7.67 14.70
C GLY A 155 -1.41 -6.78 15.35
N ILE A 156 -1.19 -5.63 14.74
CA ILE A 156 -0.26 -4.62 15.23
C ILE A 156 -0.80 -4.03 16.54
N ASP A 157 -0.08 -4.24 17.65
CA ASP A 157 -0.36 -3.61 18.95
C ASP A 157 0.21 -2.19 19.01
N ALA A 158 -0.36 -1.27 18.22
CA ALA A 158 0.12 0.11 18.10
C ALA A 158 -0.53 1.08 19.11
N ASP A 159 0.29 1.86 19.79
CA ASP A 159 -0.13 3.11 20.42
C ASP A 159 -0.15 4.24 19.38
N VAL A 160 -1.33 4.50 18.82
CA VAL A 160 -1.54 5.54 17.81
C VAL A 160 -1.27 6.94 18.37
N ALA A 161 -1.47 7.19 19.66
CA ALA A 161 -1.26 8.51 20.23
C ALA A 161 0.23 8.89 20.26
N GLY A 162 1.10 7.91 20.50
CA GLY A 162 2.55 8.05 20.57
C GLY A 162 3.28 8.08 19.22
N ILE A 163 2.58 8.04 18.09
CA ILE A 163 3.24 8.08 16.77
C ILE A 163 3.99 9.41 16.60
N GLU A 164 5.26 9.31 16.18
CA GLU A 164 6.18 10.43 15.96
C GLU A 164 6.90 10.31 14.60
N ARG A 165 7.27 11.45 13.99
CA ARG A 165 8.06 11.47 12.75
C ARG A 165 9.52 11.19 13.07
N ILE A 166 10.12 10.22 12.38
CA ILE A 166 11.57 9.91 12.49
C ILE A 166 12.35 10.72 11.45
N GLY A 167 11.86 10.78 10.22
CA GLY A 167 12.55 11.49 9.14
C GLY A 167 11.86 11.32 7.79
N GLU A 168 12.40 12.04 6.80
CA GLU A 168 11.97 12.00 5.41
C GLU A 168 13.05 11.29 4.59
N LEU A 169 12.66 10.58 3.52
CA LEU A 169 13.60 9.87 2.66
C LEU A 169 13.85 10.65 1.38
N ASP A 170 14.97 11.38 1.37
CA ASP A 170 15.43 12.11 0.19
C ASP A 170 15.53 11.20 -1.04
N GLY A 171 14.96 11.66 -2.16
CA GLY A 171 15.03 10.96 -3.45
C GLY A 171 14.02 9.83 -3.64
N LEU A 172 13.17 9.51 -2.66
CA LEU A 172 12.05 8.57 -2.80
C LEU A 172 10.68 9.25 -2.94
N GLY A 173 10.66 10.55 -3.24
CA GLY A 173 9.44 11.35 -3.29
C GLY A 173 8.98 11.79 -1.89
N ASP A 174 7.68 12.04 -1.72
CA ASP A 174 7.04 12.40 -0.45
C ASP A 174 6.94 11.17 0.50
N ALA A 175 8.09 10.57 0.81
CA ALA A 175 8.22 9.39 1.65
C ALA A 175 8.67 9.78 3.07
N VAL A 176 7.97 9.26 4.07
CA VAL A 176 8.19 9.59 5.48
C VAL A 176 8.29 8.31 6.30
N LEU A 177 9.27 8.26 7.21
CA LEU A 177 9.33 7.27 8.27
C LEU A 177 8.76 7.85 9.55
N VAL A 178 7.84 7.09 10.16
CA VAL A 178 7.29 7.39 11.48
C VAL A 178 7.61 6.23 12.43
N ARG A 179 7.77 6.53 13.71
CA ARG A 179 7.88 5.52 14.76
C ARG A 179 6.48 5.25 15.27
N VAL A 180 6.14 3.98 15.43
CA VAL A 180 4.90 3.56 16.06
C VAL A 180 5.23 2.79 17.33
N PRO A 181 5.00 3.39 18.52
CA PRO A 181 5.23 2.70 19.77
C PRO A 181 4.23 1.54 19.94
N GLY A 182 4.67 0.50 20.64
CA GLY A 182 3.77 -0.55 21.11
C GLY A 182 2.92 -0.06 22.28
N ARG A 183 1.71 -0.61 22.48
CA ARG A 183 0.91 -0.31 23.71
C ARG A 183 1.47 -1.00 24.95
N THR A 184 2.10 -2.14 24.75
CA THR A 184 2.79 -2.95 25.76
C THR A 184 4.30 -2.68 25.73
N GLU A 185 5.09 -3.41 26.53
CA GLU A 185 6.57 -3.40 26.49
C GLU A 185 7.15 -4.01 25.18
N THR A 186 6.43 -3.84 24.07
CA THR A 186 6.82 -4.29 22.72
C THR A 186 7.76 -3.26 22.10
N GLU A 187 8.77 -3.73 21.37
CA GLU A 187 9.72 -2.87 20.67
C GLU A 187 8.98 -1.94 19.69
N PRO A 188 9.28 -0.63 19.68
CA PRO A 188 8.62 0.30 18.77
C PRO A 188 8.95 -0.07 17.32
N ALA A 189 7.92 -0.12 16.49
CA ALA A 189 8.06 -0.37 15.06
C ALA A 189 8.37 0.92 14.31
N SER A 190 8.98 0.78 13.13
CA SER A 190 9.09 1.86 12.15
C SER A 190 8.10 1.62 11.02
N LEU A 191 7.41 2.67 10.59
CA LEU A 191 6.39 2.62 9.54
C LEU A 191 6.79 3.55 8.40
N LEU A 192 6.91 2.99 7.20
CA LEU A 192 7.15 3.74 5.98
C LEU A 192 5.83 4.13 5.33
N MET A 193 5.68 5.42 5.08
CA MET A 193 4.54 6.02 4.41
C MET A 193 4.99 6.77 3.16
N MET A 194 4.09 6.86 2.20
CA MET A 194 4.31 7.63 0.98
C MET A 194 3.05 8.42 0.66
N ARG A 195 3.22 9.68 0.26
CA ARG A 195 2.14 10.50 -0.28
C ARG A 195 2.00 10.27 -1.77
N GLY A 196 0.77 10.12 -2.22
CA GLY A 196 0.41 10.17 -3.64
C GLY A 196 -0.77 11.12 -3.87
N GLU A 197 -1.35 11.05 -5.06
CA GLU A 197 -2.47 11.91 -5.48
C GLU A 197 -3.72 11.79 -4.58
N ALA A 198 -3.91 10.62 -3.97
CA ALA A 198 -5.03 10.33 -3.07
C ALA A 198 -4.70 10.57 -1.59
N GLY A 199 -3.56 11.19 -1.27
CA GLY A 199 -3.08 11.39 0.09
C GLY A 199 -2.04 10.36 0.53
N TRP A 200 -1.85 10.25 1.84
CA TRP A 200 -0.90 9.33 2.47
C TRP A 200 -1.36 7.88 2.39
N ARG A 201 -0.40 6.96 2.19
CA ARG A 201 -0.63 5.51 2.26
C ARG A 201 0.52 4.79 2.96
N LEU A 202 0.19 3.67 3.59
CA LEU A 202 1.15 2.81 4.25
C LEU A 202 1.86 1.90 3.24
N ARG A 203 3.19 1.78 3.32
CA ARG A 203 3.98 0.92 2.42
C ARG A 203 4.58 -0.28 3.14
N GLU A 204 5.18 -0.05 4.29
CA GLU A 204 5.97 -1.08 4.97
C GLU A 204 6.00 -0.86 6.48
N TRP A 205 6.01 -1.97 7.20
CA TRP A 205 6.08 -2.02 8.66
C TRP A 205 7.31 -2.81 9.06
N PHE A 206 8.18 -2.20 9.86
CA PHE A 206 9.41 -2.79 10.37
C PHE A 206 9.28 -2.99 11.88
N GLY A 207 9.20 -4.24 12.33
CA GLY A 207 9.09 -4.62 13.74
C GLY A 207 9.30 -6.11 13.93
#